data_AF-A0A484MYE1-F1
#
_entry.id   AF-A0A484MYE1-F1
#
_cell.length_a   1.000
_cell.length_b   1.000
_cell.length_c   1.000
_cell.angle_alpha   90.00
_cell.angle_beta   90.00
_cell.angle_gamma   90.00
#
_symmetry.space_group_name_H-M   'P 1'
#
loop_
_entity.id
_entity.type
_entity.pdbx_description
1 polymer ?
#
loop_
_entity_poly.entity_id
_entity_poly.type
_entity_poly.pdbx_seq_one_letter_code
_entity_poly.pdbx_strand_id
1 'polypeptide(L)'
;MPYQVRENLLIGNMRDAAEILQQGSERITHILSVNSSASFSFLWRTEPAIPAQEIRKVYFGGNGSNQKLMYLLEHVGKDLKFVRMAVALRDVESENLLGNLEVCLDFIEESRKKGGVLVHCFAGASRSAAVVTAYLMRSEQLSYKDAIESLSQSCESVCPNDGFVDQLKMFEGMGFKVNRASSAYKRFHLRKLGESYNCGEIDASKFAEDPALQKLASFDDDDDDDDEQQSSSVKPASPIQAYCCKKCQRIVAVQDNVVDHVPGEGEPAFASSKSRNGVPFDKGDDNECSSLFIEPLQWMTVVGEGGMEGKLSCIHCEAQLGYFNWSGTQCNCGSSIAPAFQLHKSLVDLTTS
;
A
#
# COMPACT_ATOMS: atom_id res chain seq x y z
N MET A 1 -18.63 3.04 -26.53
CA MET A 1 -17.30 2.87 -27.15
C MET A 1 -16.27 3.54 -26.25
N PRO A 2 -15.20 2.83 -25.89
CA PRO A 2 -14.18 3.34 -24.99
C PRO A 2 -13.38 4.49 -25.62
N TYR A 3 -12.85 5.37 -24.78
CA TYR A 3 -12.07 6.54 -25.19
C TYR A 3 -10.60 6.16 -25.34
N GLN A 4 -9.99 6.56 -26.45
CA GLN A 4 -8.55 6.36 -26.65
C GLN A 4 -7.77 7.43 -25.89
N VAL A 5 -6.87 7.01 -24.99
CA VAL A 5 -6.03 7.90 -24.17
C VAL A 5 -4.65 8.07 -24.79
N ARG A 6 -4.04 6.96 -25.19
CA ARG A 6 -2.76 6.88 -25.91
C ARG A 6 -2.82 5.74 -26.92
N GLU A 7 -1.76 5.57 -27.70
CA GLU A 7 -1.59 4.37 -28.52
C GLU A 7 -1.70 3.11 -27.65
N ASN A 8 -2.57 2.18 -28.07
CA ASN A 8 -2.87 0.94 -27.36
C ASN A 8 -3.38 1.09 -25.91
N LEU A 9 -3.79 2.29 -25.49
CA LEU A 9 -4.38 2.52 -24.16
C LEU A 9 -5.75 3.19 -24.29
N LEU A 10 -6.77 2.50 -23.80
CA LEU A 10 -8.14 2.98 -23.80
C LEU A 10 -8.72 2.96 -22.38
N ILE A 11 -9.60 3.91 -22.09
CA ILE A 11 -10.39 3.97 -20.87
C ILE A 11 -11.87 3.80 -21.20
N GLY A 12 -12.61 3.08 -20.35
CA GLY A 12 -14.04 2.89 -20.55
C GLY A 12 -14.78 2.52 -19.27
N ASN A 13 -16.07 2.22 -19.44
CA ASN A 13 -16.93 1.75 -18.37
C ASN A 13 -17.23 0.25 -18.51
N MET A 14 -18.06 -0.27 -17.60
CA MET A 14 -18.40 -1.69 -17.57
C MET A 14 -19.16 -2.17 -18.82
N ARG A 15 -19.96 -1.29 -19.45
CA ARG A 15 -20.70 -1.63 -20.68
C ARG A 15 -19.76 -1.77 -21.86
N ASP A 16 -18.78 -0.87 -21.99
CA ASP A 16 -17.75 -0.97 -23.03
C ASP A 16 -17.00 -2.32 -22.93
N ALA A 17 -16.60 -2.70 -21.71
CA ALA A 17 -15.93 -3.97 -21.47
C ALA A 17 -16.83 -5.18 -21.80
N ALA A 18 -18.10 -5.15 -21.40
CA ALA A 18 -19.05 -6.23 -21.68
C ALA A 18 -19.27 -6.40 -23.20
N GLU A 19 -19.43 -5.29 -23.92
CA GLU A 19 -19.61 -5.29 -25.37
C GLU A 19 -18.39 -5.91 -26.09
N ILE A 20 -17.18 -5.51 -25.71
CA ILE A 20 -15.93 -6.07 -26.27
C ILE A 20 -15.80 -7.57 -25.99
N LEU A 21 -16.13 -8.02 -24.78
CA LEU A 21 -16.04 -9.43 -24.42
C LEU A 21 -17.07 -10.31 -25.15
N GLN A 22 -18.24 -9.76 -25.47
CA GLN A 22 -19.31 -10.45 -26.17
C GLN A 22 -19.13 -10.46 -27.69
N GLN A 23 -18.78 -9.30 -28.27
CA GLN A 23 -18.73 -9.10 -29.71
C GLN A 23 -17.33 -9.30 -30.29
N GLY A 24 -16.30 -9.25 -29.45
CA GLY A 24 -14.90 -9.26 -29.87
C GLY A 24 -14.35 -7.86 -30.14
N SER A 25 -13.05 -7.78 -30.39
CA SER A 25 -12.37 -6.56 -30.82
C SER A 25 -11.14 -6.95 -31.61
N GLU A 26 -10.88 -6.25 -32.72
CA GLU A 26 -9.63 -6.41 -33.47
C GLU A 26 -8.47 -5.63 -32.83
N ARG A 27 -8.80 -4.58 -32.06
CA ARG A 27 -7.82 -3.66 -31.48
C ARG A 27 -7.44 -4.02 -30.05
N ILE A 28 -8.41 -4.46 -29.26
CA ILE A 28 -8.23 -4.73 -27.82
C ILE A 28 -7.92 -6.22 -27.64
N THR A 29 -6.88 -6.50 -26.86
CA THR A 29 -6.44 -7.86 -26.53
C THR A 29 -6.36 -8.09 -25.02
N HIS A 30 -6.21 -7.00 -24.25
CA HIS A 30 -6.07 -7.04 -22.80
C HIS A 30 -7.09 -6.13 -22.12
N ILE A 31 -7.58 -6.54 -20.95
CA ILE A 31 -8.57 -5.79 -20.17
C ILE A 31 -8.13 -5.72 -18.71
N LEU A 32 -7.99 -4.51 -18.17
CA LEU A 32 -7.82 -4.25 -16.75
C LEU A 32 -9.16 -3.82 -16.15
N SER A 33 -9.75 -4.68 -15.33
CA SER A 33 -11.00 -4.43 -14.62
C SER A 33 -10.74 -4.01 -13.18
N VAL A 34 -11.07 -2.77 -12.85
CA VAL A 34 -10.92 -2.19 -11.51
C VAL A 34 -12.30 -2.04 -10.87
N ASN A 35 -12.76 -3.06 -10.15
CA ASN A 35 -14.14 -3.15 -9.64
C ASN A 35 -14.17 -3.54 -8.16
N SER A 36 -15.32 -3.39 -7.49
CA SER A 36 -15.45 -3.74 -6.07
C SER A 36 -15.28 -5.23 -5.77
N SER A 37 -15.30 -6.08 -6.79
CA SER A 37 -15.03 -7.52 -6.71
C SER A 37 -14.25 -7.96 -7.94
N ALA A 38 -13.33 -8.90 -7.75
CA ALA A 38 -12.64 -9.57 -8.86
C ALA A 38 -13.53 -10.64 -9.55
N SER A 39 -14.61 -11.07 -8.88
CA SER A 39 -15.46 -12.16 -9.34
C SER A 39 -16.23 -11.80 -10.60
N PHE A 40 -16.19 -12.73 -11.55
CA PHE A 40 -16.77 -12.59 -12.87
C PHE A 40 -18.30 -12.64 -12.87
N SER A 41 -18.90 -13.55 -12.10
CA SER A 41 -20.35 -13.79 -12.10
C SER A 41 -21.19 -12.65 -11.53
N PHE A 42 -20.60 -11.79 -10.71
CA PHE A 42 -21.33 -10.71 -10.05
C PHE A 42 -21.48 -9.45 -10.92
N LEU A 43 -20.49 -9.17 -11.76
CA LEU A 43 -20.39 -7.91 -12.49
C LEU A 43 -21.21 -7.94 -13.79
N TRP A 44 -21.35 -9.12 -14.39
CA TRP A 44 -22.03 -9.29 -15.67
C TRP A 44 -23.16 -10.31 -15.51
N ARG A 45 -24.32 -9.87 -15.02
CA ARG A 45 -25.60 -10.60 -15.17
C ARG A 45 -26.06 -10.55 -16.63
N THR A 46 -25.17 -10.87 -17.56
CA THR A 46 -25.45 -10.87 -18.99
C THR A 46 -25.81 -12.29 -19.40
N GLU A 47 -26.94 -12.45 -20.08
CA GLU A 47 -27.23 -13.66 -20.84
C GLU A 47 -26.82 -13.44 -22.31
N PRO A 48 -26.05 -14.35 -22.92
CA PRO A 48 -25.38 -15.52 -22.33
C PRO A 48 -24.17 -15.14 -21.46
N ALA A 49 -23.81 -16.03 -20.52
CA ALA A 49 -22.64 -15.85 -19.68
C ALA A 49 -21.36 -15.78 -20.53
N ILE A 50 -20.50 -14.81 -20.24
CA ILE A 50 -19.21 -14.68 -20.94
C ILE A 50 -18.28 -15.78 -20.42
N PRO A 51 -17.67 -16.60 -21.29
CA PRO A 51 -16.76 -17.66 -20.85
C PRO A 51 -15.47 -17.07 -20.27
N ALA A 52 -14.95 -17.73 -19.24
CA ALA A 52 -13.73 -17.35 -18.53
C ALA A 52 -12.95 -18.59 -18.10
N GLN A 53 -11.62 -18.52 -18.20
CA GLN A 53 -10.68 -19.54 -17.74
C GLN A 53 -9.59 -18.87 -16.91
N GLU A 54 -9.50 -19.24 -15.64
CA GLU A 54 -8.48 -18.73 -14.72
C GLU A 54 -7.06 -19.09 -15.16
N ILE A 55 -6.16 -18.12 -15.10
CA ILE A 55 -4.72 -18.30 -15.30
C ILE A 55 -4.02 -18.35 -13.94
N ARG A 56 -4.27 -17.36 -13.08
CA ARG A 56 -3.72 -17.30 -11.72
C ARG A 56 -4.51 -16.36 -10.81
N LYS A 57 -4.51 -16.66 -9.51
CA LYS A 57 -4.90 -15.74 -8.44
C LYS A 57 -3.70 -15.36 -7.60
N VAL A 58 -3.58 -14.08 -7.28
CA VAL A 58 -2.52 -13.56 -6.41
C VAL A 58 -3.16 -12.98 -5.16
N TYR A 59 -2.70 -13.44 -4.00
CA TYR A 59 -3.21 -13.06 -2.70
C TYR A 59 -2.19 -12.23 -1.91
N PHE A 60 -2.69 -11.44 -0.96
CA PHE A 60 -1.93 -10.71 0.04
C PHE A 60 -2.29 -11.24 1.44
N GLY A 61 -1.29 -11.35 2.33
CA GLY A 61 -1.43 -11.92 3.67
C GLY A 61 -0.93 -13.37 3.78
N GLY A 62 -0.61 -13.81 5.00
CA GLY A 62 0.04 -15.11 5.29
C GLY A 62 -0.79 -16.35 4.97
N ASN A 63 -0.24 -17.54 5.27
CA ASN A 63 -0.88 -18.84 5.01
C ASN A 63 -2.21 -19.00 5.81
N GLY A 64 -3.35 -19.22 5.14
CA GLY A 64 -4.62 -19.56 5.80
C GLY A 64 -5.88 -18.85 5.25
N SER A 65 -6.93 -18.76 6.07
CA SER A 65 -8.27 -18.26 5.72
C SER A 65 -8.41 -16.74 5.58
N ASN A 66 -7.36 -15.96 5.87
CA ASN A 66 -7.37 -14.48 5.83
C ASN A 66 -6.72 -13.88 4.58
N GLN A 67 -6.49 -14.68 3.54
CA GLN A 67 -5.87 -14.21 2.31
C GLN A 67 -6.79 -13.26 1.55
N LYS A 68 -6.34 -12.01 1.36
CA LYS A 68 -7.04 -11.02 0.53
C LYS A 68 -6.59 -11.19 -0.92
N LEU A 69 -7.53 -11.50 -1.81
CA LEU A 69 -7.23 -11.55 -3.25
C LEU A 69 -6.79 -10.16 -3.73
N MET A 70 -5.55 -10.03 -4.20
CA MET A 70 -5.03 -8.81 -4.84
C MET A 70 -5.61 -8.69 -6.24
N TYR A 71 -5.36 -9.72 -7.06
CA TYR A 71 -5.87 -9.76 -8.41
C TYR A 71 -6.06 -11.19 -8.93
N LEU A 72 -6.96 -11.31 -9.91
CA LEU A 72 -7.20 -12.51 -10.70
C LEU A 72 -6.77 -12.22 -12.14
N LEU A 73 -6.01 -13.13 -12.73
CA LEU A 73 -5.65 -13.11 -14.15
C LEU A 73 -6.35 -14.29 -14.84
N GLU A 74 -6.99 -14.02 -15.97
CA GLU A 74 -7.81 -15.01 -16.68
C GLU A 74 -7.86 -14.74 -18.18
N HIS A 75 -8.12 -15.81 -18.95
CA HIS A 75 -8.58 -15.70 -20.32
C HIS A 75 -10.09 -15.53 -20.34
N VAL A 76 -10.62 -14.59 -21.13
CA VAL A 76 -12.06 -14.26 -21.14
C VAL A 76 -12.57 -13.95 -22.55
N GLY A 77 -13.89 -13.87 -22.68
CA GLY A 77 -14.57 -13.49 -23.90
C GLY A 77 -14.71 -14.65 -24.88
N LYS A 78 -15.38 -14.40 -26.02
CA LYS A 78 -15.56 -15.43 -27.05
C LYS A 78 -14.22 -16.05 -27.47
N ASP A 79 -14.14 -17.37 -27.48
CA ASP A 79 -12.93 -18.16 -27.75
C ASP A 79 -11.76 -17.95 -26.76
N LEU A 80 -11.98 -17.32 -25.59
CA LEU A 80 -10.96 -17.09 -24.56
C LEU A 80 -9.74 -16.28 -25.06
N LYS A 81 -9.95 -15.38 -26.02
CA LYS A 81 -8.87 -14.63 -26.69
C LYS A 81 -8.33 -13.45 -25.89
N PHE A 82 -9.09 -12.92 -24.93
CA PHE A 82 -8.68 -11.75 -24.17
C PHE A 82 -7.96 -12.17 -22.89
N VAL A 83 -6.91 -11.44 -22.52
CA VAL A 83 -6.28 -11.56 -21.20
C VAL A 83 -6.86 -10.48 -20.29
N ARG A 84 -7.52 -10.86 -19.22
CA ARG A 84 -8.11 -9.94 -18.25
C ARG A 84 -7.41 -10.03 -16.91
N MET A 85 -7.04 -8.88 -16.36
CA MET A 85 -6.67 -8.73 -14.96
C MET A 85 -7.78 -8.03 -14.19
N ALA A 86 -8.24 -8.66 -13.10
CA ALA A 86 -9.30 -8.17 -12.24
C ALA A 86 -8.74 -7.77 -10.89
N VAL A 87 -8.89 -6.51 -10.51
CA VAL A 87 -8.40 -5.94 -9.25
C VAL A 87 -9.60 -5.47 -8.42
N ALA A 88 -9.66 -5.93 -7.17
CA ALA A 88 -10.74 -5.59 -6.24
C ALA A 88 -10.46 -4.25 -5.55
N LEU A 89 -11.12 -3.18 -6.01
CA LEU A 89 -11.04 -1.82 -5.48
C LEU A 89 -12.45 -1.21 -5.37
N ARG A 90 -12.84 -0.81 -4.15
CA ARG A 90 -14.07 -0.05 -3.90
C ARG A 90 -13.87 1.41 -4.27
N ASP A 91 -14.96 2.09 -4.64
CA ASP A 91 -14.94 3.51 -5.03
C ASP A 91 -15.27 4.40 -3.83
N VAL A 92 -14.39 4.38 -2.83
CA VAL A 92 -14.54 5.16 -1.60
C VAL A 92 -13.18 5.74 -1.22
N GLU A 93 -13.18 6.91 -0.58
CA GLU A 93 -11.96 7.64 -0.22
C GLU A 93 -11.04 6.84 0.74
N SER A 94 -11.62 5.93 1.53
CA SER A 94 -10.87 5.06 2.44
C SER A 94 -10.18 3.88 1.74
N GLU A 95 -10.43 3.62 0.45
CA GLU A 95 -9.83 2.47 -0.25
C GLU A 95 -8.33 2.69 -0.54
N ASN A 96 -7.53 1.62 -0.39
CA ASN A 96 -6.08 1.67 -0.63
C ASN A 96 -5.75 1.40 -2.11
N LEU A 97 -5.67 2.47 -2.89
CA LEU A 97 -5.22 2.45 -4.29
C LEU A 97 -3.74 2.10 -4.40
N LEU A 98 -2.88 2.71 -3.57
CA LEU A 98 -1.42 2.53 -3.61
C LEU A 98 -1.01 1.06 -3.49
N GLY A 99 -1.73 0.28 -2.67
CA GLY A 99 -1.47 -1.15 -2.48
C GLY A 99 -1.59 -1.99 -3.75
N ASN A 100 -2.35 -1.53 -4.74
CA ASN A 100 -2.60 -2.24 -6.00
C ASN A 100 -1.99 -1.54 -7.22
N LEU A 101 -1.38 -0.36 -7.02
CA LEU A 101 -1.04 0.52 -8.14
C LEU A 101 0.03 -0.08 -9.03
N GLU A 102 1.17 -0.50 -8.46
CA GLU A 102 2.30 -1.05 -9.24
C GLU A 102 1.88 -2.22 -10.15
N VAL A 103 1.13 -3.19 -9.62
CA VAL A 103 0.68 -4.35 -10.42
C VAL A 103 -0.26 -3.93 -11.55
N CYS A 104 -1.12 -2.92 -11.34
CA CYS A 104 -1.97 -2.36 -12.39
C CYS A 104 -1.15 -1.69 -13.48
N LEU A 105 -0.19 -0.86 -13.09
CA LEU A 105 0.61 -0.10 -14.02
C LEU A 105 1.53 -1.01 -14.84
N ASP A 106 2.11 -2.05 -14.23
CA ASP A 106 2.95 -3.04 -14.92
C ASP A 106 2.13 -3.87 -15.91
N PHE A 107 0.90 -4.25 -15.53
CA PHE A 107 -0.01 -4.92 -16.46
C PHE A 107 -0.34 -4.05 -17.67
N ILE A 108 -0.60 -2.75 -17.48
CA ILE A 108 -0.85 -1.81 -18.60
C ILE A 108 0.38 -1.76 -19.50
N GLU A 109 1.57 -1.53 -18.92
CA GLU A 109 2.82 -1.41 -19.67
C GLU A 109 3.11 -2.64 -20.54
N GLU A 110 3.05 -3.84 -19.94
CA GLU A 110 3.34 -5.09 -20.64
C GLU A 110 2.27 -5.44 -21.68
N SER A 111 1.01 -5.11 -21.40
CA SER A 111 -0.10 -5.41 -22.31
C SER A 111 -0.08 -4.51 -23.55
N ARG A 112 0.29 -3.22 -23.39
CA ARG A 112 0.39 -2.26 -24.51
C ARG A 112 1.38 -2.66 -25.59
N LYS A 113 2.41 -3.44 -25.22
CA LYS A 113 3.42 -4.00 -26.15
C LYS A 113 2.87 -5.14 -27.02
N LYS A 114 1.78 -5.78 -26.58
CA LYS A 114 1.17 -6.94 -27.24
C LYS A 114 -0.09 -6.58 -28.04
N GLY A 115 -0.78 -5.51 -27.63
CA GLY A 115 -1.95 -4.98 -28.33
C GLY A 115 -2.68 -3.93 -27.49
N GLY A 116 -3.91 -3.61 -27.86
CA GLY A 116 -4.72 -2.61 -27.14
C GLY A 116 -5.16 -3.10 -25.76
N VAL A 117 -5.07 -2.19 -24.78
CA VAL A 117 -5.49 -2.39 -23.40
C VAL A 117 -6.69 -1.51 -23.08
N LEU A 118 -7.78 -2.11 -22.61
CA LEU A 118 -8.89 -1.39 -22.00
C LEU A 118 -8.74 -1.37 -20.49
N VAL A 119 -8.66 -0.19 -19.89
CA VAL A 119 -8.79 0.00 -18.44
C VAL A 119 -10.20 0.48 -18.13
N HIS A 120 -10.95 -0.26 -17.31
CA HIS A 120 -12.32 0.10 -16.98
C HIS A 120 -12.66 -0.13 -15.52
N CYS A 121 -13.68 0.59 -15.05
CA CYS A 121 -14.37 0.32 -13.80
C CYS A 121 -15.88 0.24 -14.07
N PHE A 122 -16.72 0.50 -13.06
CA PHE A 122 -18.16 0.57 -13.24
C PHE A 122 -18.58 1.72 -14.18
N ALA A 123 -18.25 2.96 -13.83
CA ALA A 123 -18.66 4.17 -14.55
C ALA A 123 -17.61 4.70 -15.53
N GLY A 124 -16.36 4.23 -15.45
CA GLY A 124 -15.24 4.79 -16.22
C GLY A 124 -14.69 6.12 -15.69
N ALA A 125 -15.19 6.60 -14.55
CA ALA A 125 -14.93 7.96 -14.07
C ALA A 125 -13.90 8.06 -12.93
N SER A 126 -13.96 7.19 -11.91
CA SER A 126 -13.12 7.31 -10.71
C SER A 126 -11.99 6.27 -10.66
N ARG A 127 -12.28 5.00 -10.30
CA ARG A 127 -11.26 3.95 -10.15
C ARG A 127 -10.34 3.74 -11.37
N SER A 128 -10.92 3.56 -12.56
CA SER A 128 -10.14 3.40 -13.79
C SER A 128 -9.38 4.66 -14.15
N ALA A 129 -9.97 5.84 -13.95
CA ALA A 129 -9.31 7.11 -14.20
C ALA A 129 -8.12 7.30 -13.26
N ALA A 130 -8.24 6.94 -11.97
CA ALA A 130 -7.13 7.01 -11.02
C ALA A 130 -5.94 6.14 -11.46
N VAL A 131 -6.21 4.89 -11.87
CA VAL A 131 -5.17 3.98 -12.38
C VAL A 131 -4.54 4.48 -13.68
N VAL A 132 -5.34 4.96 -14.64
CA VAL A 132 -4.82 5.52 -15.89
C VAL A 132 -4.03 6.81 -15.64
N THR A 133 -4.47 7.66 -14.71
CA THR A 133 -3.75 8.87 -14.32
C THR A 133 -2.38 8.51 -13.74
N ALA A 134 -2.32 7.56 -12.79
CA ALA A 134 -1.05 7.06 -12.26
C ALA A 134 -0.14 6.47 -13.35
N TYR A 135 -0.72 5.78 -14.33
CA TYR A 135 0.04 5.26 -15.47
C TYR A 135 0.69 6.38 -16.27
N LEU A 136 -0.07 7.43 -16.62
CA LEU A 136 0.47 8.60 -17.32
C LEU A 136 1.53 9.32 -16.48
N MET A 137 1.30 9.50 -15.17
CA MET A 137 2.29 10.07 -14.25
C MET A 137 3.60 9.28 -14.28
N ARG A 138 3.55 7.94 -14.18
CA ARG A 138 4.75 7.09 -14.17
C ARG A 138 5.45 7.03 -15.54
N SER A 139 4.69 6.82 -16.61
CA SER A 139 5.24 6.60 -17.95
C SER A 139 5.71 7.88 -18.64
N GLU A 140 5.05 9.01 -18.37
CA GLU A 140 5.34 10.30 -19.00
C GLU A 140 5.95 11.33 -18.02
N GLN A 141 6.19 10.94 -16.76
CA GLN A 141 6.75 11.80 -15.71
C GLN A 141 5.93 13.09 -15.47
N LEU A 142 4.61 12.96 -15.59
CA LEU A 142 3.66 14.07 -15.41
C LEU A 142 3.31 14.24 -13.93
N SER A 143 3.15 15.50 -13.50
CA SER A 143 2.51 15.78 -12.22
C SER A 143 1.09 15.21 -12.19
N TYR A 144 0.50 15.01 -11.01
CA TYR A 144 -0.90 14.59 -10.92
C TYR A 144 -1.81 15.52 -11.74
N LYS A 145 -1.57 16.84 -11.65
CA LYS A 145 -2.37 17.86 -12.33
C LYS A 145 -2.28 17.72 -13.84
N ASP A 146 -1.07 17.59 -14.39
CA ASP A 146 -0.88 17.49 -15.84
C ASP A 146 -1.41 16.15 -16.38
N ALA A 147 -1.25 15.07 -15.61
CA ALA A 147 -1.73 13.75 -15.99
C ALA A 147 -3.27 13.68 -16.04
N ILE A 148 -3.97 14.23 -15.02
CA ILE A 148 -5.44 14.23 -15.02
C ILE A 148 -5.98 15.16 -16.11
N GLU A 149 -5.36 16.33 -16.33
CA GLU A 149 -5.75 17.24 -17.40
C GLU A 149 -5.58 16.60 -18.78
N SER A 150 -4.46 15.89 -19.01
CA SER A 150 -4.23 15.14 -20.25
C SER A 150 -5.25 14.02 -20.45
N LEU A 151 -5.63 13.31 -19.39
CA LEU A 151 -6.67 12.27 -19.46
C LEU A 151 -8.03 12.88 -19.78
N SER A 152 -8.38 14.02 -19.17
CA SER A 152 -9.64 14.73 -19.39
C SER A 152 -9.83 15.22 -20.82
N GLN A 153 -8.74 15.50 -21.54
CA GLN A 153 -8.80 15.83 -22.98
C GLN A 153 -9.33 14.66 -23.83
N SER A 154 -9.14 13.42 -23.37
CA SER A 154 -9.64 12.21 -24.04
C SER A 154 -11.02 11.78 -23.53
N CYS A 155 -11.31 12.01 -22.25
CA CYS A 155 -12.54 11.60 -21.59
C CYS A 155 -12.94 12.64 -20.53
N GLU A 156 -13.88 13.52 -20.86
CA GLU A 156 -14.24 14.67 -20.01
C GLU A 156 -14.88 14.30 -18.65
N SER A 157 -15.45 13.09 -18.54
CA SER A 157 -16.14 12.63 -17.34
C SER A 157 -15.23 12.02 -16.26
N VAL A 158 -13.91 12.02 -16.46
CA VAL A 158 -12.96 11.50 -15.47
C VAL A 158 -12.93 12.39 -14.23
N CYS A 159 -13.11 11.75 -13.07
CA CYS A 159 -13.14 12.40 -11.77
C CYS A 159 -12.84 11.35 -10.69
N PRO A 160 -11.56 11.07 -10.40
CA PRO A 160 -11.17 10.26 -9.24
C PRO A 160 -11.74 10.84 -7.94
N ASN A 161 -12.16 9.99 -7.01
CA ASN A 161 -12.55 10.46 -5.67
C ASN A 161 -11.36 11.09 -4.92
N ASP A 162 -11.64 11.94 -3.92
CA ASP A 162 -10.63 12.73 -3.22
C ASP A 162 -9.55 11.88 -2.54
N GLY A 163 -9.92 10.73 -1.97
CA GLY A 163 -8.96 9.79 -1.38
C GLY A 163 -8.00 9.16 -2.39
N PHE A 164 -8.45 8.95 -3.64
CA PHE A 164 -7.56 8.56 -4.73
C PHE A 164 -6.69 9.71 -5.21
N VAL A 165 -7.23 10.93 -5.28
CA VAL A 165 -6.45 12.13 -5.63
C VAL A 165 -5.29 12.33 -4.65
N ASP A 166 -5.54 12.21 -3.36
CA ASP A 166 -4.50 12.34 -2.34
C ASP A 166 -3.44 11.24 -2.45
N GLN A 167 -3.85 10.02 -2.75
CA GLN A 167 -2.92 8.91 -3.02
C GLN A 167 -2.09 9.13 -4.29
N LEU A 168 -2.66 9.73 -5.35
CA LEU A 168 -1.92 10.08 -6.56
C LEU A 168 -0.88 11.17 -6.30
N LYS A 169 -1.22 12.21 -5.52
CA LYS A 169 -0.25 13.23 -5.09
C LYS A 169 0.87 12.63 -4.23
N MET A 170 0.55 11.66 -3.38
CA MET A 170 1.57 10.92 -2.63
C MET A 170 2.46 10.09 -3.55
N PHE A 171 1.87 9.45 -4.56
CA PHE A 171 2.62 8.71 -5.58
C PHE A 171 3.58 9.62 -6.37
N GLU A 172 3.16 10.83 -6.73
CA GLU A 172 4.03 11.88 -7.27
C GLU A 172 5.17 12.23 -6.30
N GLY A 173 4.84 12.51 -5.03
CA GLY A 173 5.84 12.82 -4.00
C GLY A 173 6.84 11.69 -3.71
N MET A 174 6.49 10.44 -4.04
CA MET A 174 7.38 9.27 -3.96
C MET A 174 8.16 9.02 -5.27
N GLY A 175 8.10 9.93 -6.24
CA GLY A 175 8.82 9.81 -7.52
C GLY A 175 8.17 8.83 -8.49
N PHE A 176 6.83 8.79 -8.52
CA PHE A 176 6.04 7.92 -9.39
C PHE A 176 6.31 6.43 -9.20
N LYS A 177 6.64 6.06 -7.97
CA LYS A 177 6.83 4.70 -7.51
C LYS A 177 6.32 4.59 -6.07
N VAL A 178 5.68 3.49 -5.71
CA VAL A 178 5.24 3.24 -4.34
C VAL A 178 6.44 2.93 -3.46
N ASN A 179 7.05 3.97 -2.88
CA ASN A 179 8.17 3.84 -1.96
C ASN A 179 7.66 3.59 -0.52
N ARG A 180 7.61 2.31 -0.14
CA ARG A 180 7.17 1.87 1.19
C ARG A 180 8.06 2.35 2.34
N ALA A 181 9.31 2.69 2.05
CA ALA A 181 10.24 3.23 3.05
C ALA A 181 10.01 4.72 3.34
N SER A 182 9.23 5.44 2.51
CA SER A 182 8.97 6.86 2.72
C SER A 182 8.11 7.11 3.97
N SER A 183 8.42 8.15 4.74
CA SER A 183 7.67 8.50 5.95
C SER A 183 6.20 8.82 5.62
N ALA A 184 5.93 9.41 4.45
CA ALA A 184 4.58 9.67 3.96
C ALA A 184 3.78 8.36 3.78
N TYR A 185 4.38 7.34 3.13
CA TYR A 185 3.73 6.06 2.95
C TYR A 185 3.53 5.33 4.27
N LYS A 186 4.52 5.30 5.16
CA LYS A 186 4.38 4.65 6.47
C LYS A 186 3.25 5.26 7.30
N ARG A 187 3.13 6.59 7.32
CA ARG A 187 2.01 7.28 7.98
C ARG A 187 0.65 6.95 7.35
N PHE A 188 0.60 6.88 6.02
CA PHE A 188 -0.61 6.45 5.30
C PHE A 188 -0.98 5.01 5.63
N HIS A 189 -0.01 4.10 5.60
CA HIS A 189 -0.18 2.69 5.92
C HIS A 189 -0.68 2.52 7.36
N LEU A 190 -0.07 3.25 8.30
CA LEU A 190 -0.48 3.26 9.71
C LEU A 190 -1.92 3.72 9.88
N ARG A 191 -2.33 4.79 9.19
CA ARG A 191 -3.73 5.25 9.16
C ARG A 191 -4.67 4.18 8.60
N LYS A 192 -4.30 3.51 7.50
CA LYS A 192 -5.09 2.42 6.92
C LYS A 192 -5.22 1.23 7.85
N LEU A 193 -4.18 0.95 8.63
CA LEU A 193 -4.23 -0.06 9.67
C LEU A 193 -5.19 0.33 10.80
N GLY A 194 -5.19 1.60 11.22
CA GLY A 194 -6.15 2.12 12.20
C GLY A 194 -7.60 2.05 11.71
N GLU A 195 -7.86 2.36 10.43
CA GLU A 195 -9.18 2.18 9.81
C GLU A 195 -9.62 0.69 9.84
N SER A 196 -8.71 -0.23 9.51
CA SER A 196 -8.95 -1.68 9.57
C SER A 196 -9.30 -2.12 10.99
N TYR A 197 -8.56 -1.63 11.99
CA TYR A 197 -8.84 -1.88 13.41
C TYR A 197 -10.24 -1.40 13.81
N ASN A 198 -10.62 -0.18 13.42
CA ASN A 198 -11.94 0.39 13.73
C ASN A 198 -13.11 -0.39 13.11
N CYS A 199 -12.88 -1.13 12.03
CA CYS A 199 -13.87 -2.02 11.42
C CYS A 199 -13.87 -3.43 12.01
N GLY A 200 -13.06 -3.72 13.03
CA GLY A 200 -12.92 -5.04 13.65
C GLY A 200 -12.05 -6.01 12.86
N GLU A 201 -11.35 -5.55 11.84
CA GLU A 201 -10.42 -6.36 11.04
C GLU A 201 -9.00 -6.23 11.62
N ILE A 202 -8.76 -6.93 12.74
CA ILE A 202 -7.43 -7.03 13.35
C ILE A 202 -6.80 -8.34 12.91
N ASP A 203 -5.65 -8.24 12.26
CA ASP A 203 -4.91 -9.40 11.79
C ASP A 203 -3.41 -9.13 11.99
N ALA A 204 -2.78 -9.88 12.89
CA ALA A 204 -1.35 -9.77 13.16
C ALA A 204 -0.49 -10.09 11.92
N SER A 205 -1.03 -10.80 10.92
CA SER A 205 -0.34 -11.01 9.63
C SER A 205 -0.20 -9.72 8.80
N LYS A 206 -0.96 -8.66 9.13
CA LYS A 206 -0.79 -7.32 8.55
C LYS A 206 0.35 -6.53 9.21
N PHE A 207 0.90 -7.01 10.33
CA PHE A 207 2.02 -6.37 11.02
C PHE A 207 3.35 -6.77 10.39
N ALA A 208 4.33 -5.88 10.51
CA ALA A 208 5.68 -6.19 10.05
C ALA A 208 6.27 -7.36 10.87
N GLU A 209 7.09 -8.17 10.22
CA GLU A 209 7.70 -9.36 10.83
C GLU A 209 8.57 -9.00 12.04
N ASP A 210 8.78 -9.96 12.94
CA ASP A 210 9.69 -9.77 14.07
C ASP A 210 11.14 -9.69 13.55
N PRO A 211 11.80 -8.52 13.67
CA PRO A 211 13.15 -8.31 13.12
C PRO A 211 14.20 -9.19 13.79
N ALA A 212 13.95 -9.71 14.99
CA ALA A 212 14.88 -10.61 15.65
C ALA A 212 14.80 -12.06 15.13
N LEU A 213 13.80 -12.41 14.31
CA LEU A 213 13.73 -13.69 13.60
C LEU A 213 14.48 -13.65 12.27
N GLN A 214 14.73 -12.47 11.70
CA GLN A 214 15.42 -12.32 10.42
C GLN A 214 16.90 -12.75 10.46
N LYS A 215 17.54 -12.79 11.65
CA LYS A 215 18.90 -13.34 11.82
C LYS A 215 18.99 -14.87 11.69
N LEU A 216 17.87 -15.60 11.78
CA LEU A 216 17.85 -17.05 11.63
C LEU A 216 17.66 -17.49 10.17
N ALA A 217 17.23 -16.61 9.27
CA ALA A 217 17.00 -16.93 7.86
C ALA A 217 18.26 -16.85 6.99
N SER A 218 19.42 -16.52 7.57
CA SER A 218 20.69 -16.38 6.84
C SER A 218 21.71 -17.49 7.13
N PHE A 219 21.30 -18.61 7.73
CA PHE A 219 22.21 -19.64 8.25
C PHE A 219 21.84 -21.10 7.95
N ASP A 220 20.89 -21.38 7.06
CA ASP A 220 20.62 -22.74 6.60
C ASP A 220 20.49 -22.73 5.06
N ASP A 221 21.64 -22.82 4.38
CA ASP A 221 21.81 -23.43 3.04
C ASP A 221 23.33 -23.57 2.81
N ASP A 222 23.99 -24.36 3.66
CA ASP A 222 25.25 -25.04 3.34
C ASP A 222 24.96 -26.54 3.50
N ASP A 223 24.59 -27.20 2.40
CA ASP A 223 24.98 -28.59 2.08
C ASP A 223 24.53 -28.94 0.64
N ASP A 224 25.51 -28.98 -0.26
CA ASP A 224 25.67 -29.79 -1.47
C ASP A 224 24.58 -29.81 -2.57
N ASP A 225 24.82 -29.09 -3.68
CA ASP A 225 25.16 -29.73 -4.97
C ASP A 225 25.52 -28.69 -6.06
N ASP A 226 26.62 -28.98 -6.77
CA ASP A 226 27.22 -28.24 -7.88
C ASP A 226 26.22 -27.97 -9.04
N ASP A 227 26.13 -26.72 -9.52
CA ASP A 227 26.44 -26.42 -10.93
C ASP A 227 26.42 -24.91 -11.28
N GLU A 228 27.22 -24.60 -12.30
CA GLU A 228 27.80 -23.31 -12.66
C GLU A 228 26.88 -22.24 -13.30
N GLN A 229 27.33 -20.97 -13.13
CA GLN A 229 27.16 -19.80 -14.01
C GLN A 229 25.85 -18.96 -13.98
N GLN A 230 25.85 -17.87 -13.18
CA GLN A 230 25.88 -16.49 -13.70
C GLN A 230 26.02 -15.45 -12.57
N SER A 231 27.16 -14.75 -12.56
CA SER A 231 27.49 -13.69 -11.61
C SER A 231 26.57 -12.47 -11.78
N SER A 232 25.54 -12.35 -10.94
CA SER A 232 24.91 -11.06 -10.65
C SER A 232 25.60 -10.46 -9.43
N SER A 233 26.22 -9.30 -9.62
CA SER A 233 26.88 -8.52 -8.59
C SER A 233 25.86 -8.05 -7.54
N VAL A 234 25.73 -8.81 -6.46
CA VAL A 234 25.03 -8.41 -5.24
C VAL A 234 25.80 -7.24 -4.63
N LYS A 235 25.21 -6.04 -4.68
CA LYS A 235 25.73 -4.88 -3.95
C LYS A 235 25.70 -5.20 -2.44
N PRO A 236 26.75 -4.84 -1.66
CA PRO A 236 26.70 -5.03 -0.22
C PRO A 236 25.54 -4.22 0.35
N ALA A 237 24.65 -4.89 1.09
CA ALA A 237 23.58 -4.23 1.82
C ALA A 237 24.20 -3.20 2.76
N SER A 238 23.73 -1.95 2.67
CA SER A 238 24.08 -0.91 3.64
C SER A 238 23.78 -1.41 5.06
N PRO A 239 24.59 -1.05 6.06
CA PRO A 239 24.41 -1.54 7.42
C PRO A 239 23.01 -1.19 7.93
N ILE A 240 22.30 -2.18 8.45
CA ILE A 240 20.92 -2.01 8.93
C ILE A 240 21.00 -1.47 10.36
N GLN A 241 20.52 -0.25 10.55
CA GLN A 241 20.33 0.31 11.88
C GLN A 241 19.20 -0.43 12.61
N ALA A 242 19.52 -0.98 13.78
CA ALA A 242 18.62 -1.81 14.58
C ALA A 242 18.49 -1.26 16.00
N TYR A 243 17.27 -1.26 16.53
CA TYR A 243 16.95 -0.87 17.88
C TYR A 243 16.81 -2.12 18.75
N CYS A 244 17.58 -2.18 19.82
CA CYS A 244 17.66 -3.33 20.72
C CYS A 244 17.11 -2.98 22.10
N CYS A 245 16.47 -3.93 22.77
CA CYS A 245 16.08 -3.77 24.17
C CYS A 245 17.33 -3.55 25.04
N LYS A 246 17.38 -2.46 25.79
CA LYS A 246 18.54 -2.11 26.62
C LYS A 246 18.90 -3.16 27.70
N LYS A 247 17.90 -3.94 28.15
CA LYS A 247 18.08 -4.95 29.21
C LYS A 247 18.67 -6.27 28.69
N CYS A 248 18.29 -6.73 27.52
CA CYS A 248 18.68 -8.06 27.00
C CYS A 248 19.28 -8.05 25.59
N GLN A 249 19.41 -6.87 24.98
CA GLN A 249 19.96 -6.67 23.63
C GLN A 249 19.20 -7.39 22.50
N ARG A 250 17.99 -7.91 22.75
CA ARG A 250 17.10 -8.41 21.70
C ARG A 250 16.72 -7.27 20.75
N ILE A 251 16.82 -7.50 19.43
CA ILE A 251 16.32 -6.56 18.42
C ILE A 251 14.79 -6.45 18.54
N VAL A 252 14.28 -5.22 18.62
CA VAL A 252 12.84 -4.94 18.76
C VAL A 252 12.26 -4.11 17.62
N ALA A 253 13.11 -3.43 16.83
CA ALA A 253 12.73 -2.74 15.60
C ALA A 253 13.98 -2.53 14.73
N VAL A 254 13.81 -2.34 13.43
CA VAL A 254 14.85 -1.80 12.53
C VAL A 254 14.46 -0.41 12.03
N GLN A 255 15.41 0.33 11.46
CA GLN A 255 15.18 1.67 10.91
C GLN A 255 14.02 1.69 9.89
N ASP A 256 13.87 0.62 9.12
CA ASP A 256 12.78 0.47 8.15
C ASP A 256 11.40 0.43 8.80
N ASN A 257 11.27 0.08 10.08
CA ASN A 257 10.01 0.13 10.81
C ASN A 257 9.68 1.52 11.38
N VAL A 258 10.63 2.46 11.37
CA VAL A 258 10.48 3.77 12.01
C VAL A 258 9.54 4.67 11.22
N VAL A 259 8.60 5.31 11.92
CA VAL A 259 7.63 6.27 11.38
C VAL A 259 8.05 7.68 11.81
N ASP A 260 8.68 8.41 10.90
CA ASP A 260 9.13 9.77 11.18
C ASP A 260 7.96 10.76 11.28
N HIS A 261 8.16 11.78 12.12
CA HIS A 261 7.24 12.89 12.31
C HIS A 261 8.02 14.21 12.45
N VAL A 262 7.40 15.30 12.03
CA VAL A 262 7.94 16.64 12.24
C VAL A 262 7.43 17.17 13.58
N PRO A 263 8.28 17.77 14.45
CA PRO A 263 7.84 18.39 15.70
C PRO A 263 6.66 19.35 15.51
N GLY A 264 5.61 19.20 16.33
CA GLY A 264 4.37 19.99 16.28
C GLY A 264 3.37 19.59 15.18
N GLU A 265 3.67 18.59 14.35
CA GLU A 265 2.77 18.09 13.30
C GLU A 265 1.69 17.16 13.87
N GLY A 266 0.42 17.37 13.54
CA GLY A 266 -0.67 16.50 14.00
C GLY A 266 -2.06 16.99 13.61
N GLU A 267 -3.04 16.08 13.67
CA GLU A 267 -4.44 16.40 13.39
C GLU A 267 -5.02 17.39 14.43
N PRO A 268 -5.87 18.35 14.02
CA PRO A 268 -6.48 19.33 14.92
C PRO A 268 -7.35 18.70 16.01
N ALA A 269 -7.79 17.45 15.87
CA ALA A 269 -8.51 16.70 16.90
C ALA A 269 -7.68 16.53 18.20
N PHE A 270 -6.35 16.50 18.10
CA PHE A 270 -5.41 16.45 19.23
C PHE A 270 -4.94 17.84 19.68
N ALA A 271 -5.36 18.92 19.02
CA ALA A 271 -5.04 20.29 19.42
C ALA A 271 -5.79 20.76 20.68
N SER A 272 -6.56 19.86 21.31
CA SER A 272 -7.35 20.07 22.53
C SER A 272 -6.48 20.05 23.80
N SER A 273 -5.36 20.75 23.76
CA SER A 273 -4.66 21.25 24.95
C SER A 273 -3.82 22.48 24.59
N LYS A 274 -4.40 23.45 23.87
CA LYS A 274 -3.89 24.82 23.92
C LYS A 274 -3.98 25.28 25.38
N SER A 275 -2.83 25.32 26.06
CA SER A 275 -2.67 26.05 27.31
C SER A 275 -3.33 27.43 27.16
N ARG A 276 -4.07 27.84 28.19
CA ARG A 276 -4.90 29.06 28.23
C ARG A 276 -4.14 30.38 28.04
N ASN A 277 -2.84 30.33 27.78
CA ASN A 277 -2.02 31.47 27.41
C ASN A 277 -1.52 31.26 26.00
N GLY A 278 -2.01 32.07 25.05
CA GLY A 278 -1.62 32.08 23.64
C GLY A 278 -0.16 32.50 23.41
N VAL A 279 0.77 31.72 23.94
CA VAL A 279 2.18 31.79 23.59
C VAL A 279 2.36 30.87 22.37
N PRO A 280 2.79 31.40 21.22
CA PRO A 280 3.23 30.56 20.11
C PRO A 280 4.26 29.56 20.64
N PHE A 281 4.14 28.27 20.29
CA PHE A 281 5.21 27.32 20.56
C PHE A 281 6.48 27.89 19.97
N ASP A 282 7.37 28.32 20.86
CA ASP A 282 8.64 28.92 20.49
C ASP A 282 9.41 27.85 19.71
N LYS A 283 9.94 28.24 18.55
CA LYS A 283 10.84 27.40 17.75
C LYS A 283 12.16 27.30 18.50
N GLY A 284 12.17 26.54 19.59
CA GLY A 284 13.40 26.08 20.20
C GLY A 284 14.02 25.03 19.28
N ASP A 285 15.14 25.39 18.66
CA ASP A 285 16.15 24.44 18.22
C ASP A 285 16.34 23.36 19.32
N ASP A 286 16.43 22.10 18.92
CA ASP A 286 16.91 20.96 19.74
C ASP A 286 16.03 20.34 20.84
N ASN A 287 14.69 20.35 20.72
CA ASN A 287 13.90 19.35 21.46
C ASN A 287 13.88 18.01 20.70
N GLU A 288 14.95 17.22 20.87
CA GLU A 288 14.98 15.85 20.33
C GLU A 288 13.83 15.03 20.93
N CYS A 289 12.91 14.56 20.08
CA CYS A 289 11.77 13.77 20.52
C CYS A 289 12.25 12.52 21.27
N SER A 290 11.72 12.27 22.47
CA SER A 290 12.08 11.10 23.29
C SER A 290 11.40 9.80 22.82
N SER A 291 10.50 9.94 21.85
CA SER A 291 9.62 8.89 21.36
C SER A 291 10.10 8.36 20.02
N LEU A 292 10.28 7.04 19.93
CA LEU A 292 10.51 6.35 18.67
C LEU A 292 9.18 5.69 18.25
N PHE A 293 8.56 6.22 17.21
CA PHE A 293 7.35 5.63 16.65
C PHE A 293 7.71 4.62 15.57
N ILE A 294 7.04 3.47 15.60
CA ILE A 294 7.27 2.38 14.66
C ILE A 294 5.95 1.85 14.12
N GLU A 295 5.99 1.17 12.98
CA GLU A 295 4.91 0.31 12.54
C GLU A 295 4.75 -0.86 13.52
N PRO A 296 3.53 -1.39 13.73
CA PRO A 296 3.35 -2.52 14.62
C PRO A 296 4.05 -3.76 14.07
N LEU A 297 4.68 -4.49 14.99
CA LEU A 297 5.47 -5.69 14.70
C LEU A 297 4.80 -6.92 15.30
N GLN A 298 5.00 -8.08 14.68
CA GLN A 298 4.37 -9.34 15.10
C GLN A 298 4.70 -9.76 16.54
N TRP A 299 5.84 -9.32 17.11
CA TRP A 299 6.17 -9.59 18.52
C TRP A 299 5.29 -8.80 19.51
N MET A 300 4.57 -7.76 19.07
CA MET A 300 3.66 -6.97 19.88
C MET A 300 2.31 -7.69 20.07
N THR A 301 2.32 -8.86 20.71
CA THR A 301 1.14 -9.74 20.82
C THR A 301 -0.10 -9.04 21.35
N VAL A 302 0.06 -8.18 22.36
CA VAL A 302 -1.04 -7.38 22.97
C VAL A 302 -1.76 -6.46 21.98
N VAL A 303 -1.08 -6.04 20.91
CA VAL A 303 -1.66 -5.26 19.81
C VAL A 303 -2.50 -6.17 18.91
N GLY A 304 -1.98 -7.36 18.60
CA GLY A 304 -2.66 -8.37 17.78
C GLY A 304 -3.89 -8.99 18.46
N GLU A 305 -3.90 -9.03 19.79
CA GLU A 305 -5.03 -9.49 20.61
C GLU A 305 -6.19 -8.49 20.65
N GLY A 306 -6.01 -7.29 20.10
CA GLY A 306 -7.07 -6.30 19.92
C GLY A 306 -7.26 -5.31 21.06
N GLY A 307 -6.29 -5.17 21.97
CA GLY A 307 -6.29 -4.09 22.95
C GLY A 307 -6.39 -2.72 22.26
N MET A 308 -7.17 -1.79 22.82
CA MET A 308 -7.31 -0.42 22.29
C MET A 308 -6.09 0.45 22.63
N GLU A 309 -5.50 0.19 23.80
CA GLU A 309 -4.28 0.81 24.26
C GLU A 309 -3.58 -0.09 25.29
N GLY A 310 -2.28 0.09 25.49
CA GLY A 310 -1.55 -0.75 26.43
C GLY A 310 -0.03 -0.63 26.35
N LYS A 311 0.65 -1.37 27.23
CA LYS A 311 2.12 -1.36 27.34
C LYS A 311 2.74 -2.28 26.30
N LEU A 312 3.84 -1.84 25.70
CA LEU A 312 4.71 -2.69 24.87
C LEU A 312 5.86 -3.20 25.74
N SER A 313 6.00 -4.52 25.84
CA SER A 313 7.02 -5.18 26.67
C SER A 313 7.89 -6.11 25.83
N CYS A 314 9.19 -6.18 26.14
CA CYS A 314 10.10 -7.10 25.48
C CYS A 314 9.70 -8.56 25.75
N ILE A 315 9.47 -9.36 24.71
CA ILE A 315 9.06 -10.76 24.85
C ILE A 315 10.10 -11.67 25.50
N HIS A 316 11.38 -11.24 25.58
CA HIS A 316 12.46 -12.05 26.15
C HIS A 316 12.74 -11.75 27.63
N CYS A 317 12.62 -10.50 28.07
CA CYS A 317 13.02 -10.09 29.41
C CYS A 317 11.95 -9.31 30.19
N GLU A 318 10.76 -9.19 29.59
CA GLU A 318 9.55 -8.55 30.12
C GLU A 318 9.71 -7.06 30.49
N ALA A 319 10.83 -6.42 30.13
CA ALA A 319 11.01 -4.99 30.32
C ALA A 319 9.97 -4.22 29.52
N GLN A 320 9.26 -3.30 30.16
CA GLN A 320 8.40 -2.35 29.48
C GLN A 320 9.29 -1.45 28.60
N LEU A 321 9.04 -1.41 27.30
CA LEU A 321 9.79 -0.63 26.31
C LEU A 321 9.03 0.62 25.87
N GLY A 322 7.70 0.60 26.00
CA GLY A 322 6.86 1.60 25.37
C GLY A 322 5.37 1.44 25.63
N TYR A 323 4.58 2.07 24.78
CA TYR A 323 3.12 2.11 24.86
C TYR A 323 2.51 2.16 23.45
N PHE A 324 1.29 1.66 23.30
CA PHE A 324 0.52 1.82 22.07
C PHE A 324 -0.88 2.36 22.36
N ASN A 325 -1.44 3.08 21.40
CA ASN A 325 -2.81 3.57 21.43
C ASN A 325 -3.36 3.68 20.00
N TRP A 326 -4.44 2.96 19.71
CA TRP A 326 -5.07 2.97 18.38
C TRP A 326 -5.75 4.30 18.03
N SER A 327 -6.19 5.05 19.04
CA SER A 327 -6.68 6.42 18.89
C SER A 327 -5.54 7.44 18.77
N GLY A 328 -4.28 7.03 18.89
CA GLY A 328 -3.11 7.90 18.77
C GLY A 328 -2.62 8.52 20.08
N THR A 329 -1.47 9.19 20.01
CA THR A 329 -0.84 9.87 21.15
C THR A 329 -0.05 11.10 20.70
N GLN A 330 0.22 12.02 21.62
CA GLN A 330 1.06 13.20 21.39
C GLN A 330 2.44 13.01 22.04
N CYS A 331 3.53 13.26 21.29
CA CYS A 331 4.90 13.24 21.81
C CYS A 331 5.20 14.51 22.65
N ASN A 332 6.34 14.47 23.37
CA ASN A 332 6.91 15.66 24.01
C ASN A 332 7.27 16.78 23.02
N CYS A 333 7.50 16.43 21.75
CA CYS A 333 7.75 17.35 20.66
C CYS A 333 6.49 18.04 20.10
N GLY A 334 5.31 17.77 20.67
CA GLY A 334 4.04 18.37 20.27
C GLY A 334 3.35 17.69 19.08
N SER A 335 4.01 16.76 18.38
CA SER A 335 3.43 16.01 17.27
C SER A 335 2.46 14.93 17.73
N SER A 336 1.41 14.69 16.95
CA SER A 336 0.41 13.67 17.20
C SER A 336 0.43 12.61 16.10
N ILE A 337 0.50 11.34 16.51
CA ILE A 337 0.50 10.18 15.60
C ILE A 337 -0.67 9.28 15.95
N ALA A 338 -1.43 8.82 14.96
CA ALA A 338 -2.58 7.95 15.13
C ALA A 338 -2.70 6.94 13.96
N PRO A 339 -2.85 5.63 14.25
CA PRO A 339 -2.59 4.98 15.54
C PRO A 339 -1.11 5.13 15.95
N ALA A 340 -0.79 4.98 17.23
CA ALA A 340 0.56 5.16 17.76
C ALA A 340 1.12 3.88 18.38
N PHE A 341 2.30 3.47 17.94
CA PHE A 341 3.11 2.42 18.57
C PHE A 341 4.47 3.02 18.90
N GLN A 342 4.69 3.30 20.18
CA GLN A 342 5.79 4.11 20.65
C GLN A 342 6.73 3.28 21.52
N LEU A 343 8.02 3.31 21.20
CA LEU A 343 9.12 2.89 22.09
C LEU A 343 9.77 4.13 22.71
N HIS A 344 10.19 4.03 23.97
CA HIS A 344 10.98 5.09 24.61
C HIS A 344 12.44 4.95 24.21
N LYS A 345 13.04 6.00 23.63
CA LYS A 345 14.46 6.03 23.26
C LYS A 345 15.40 5.70 24.42
N SER A 346 15.02 5.99 25.67
CA SER A 346 15.83 5.69 26.85
C SER A 346 15.90 4.19 27.21
N LEU A 347 14.98 3.38 26.67
CA LEU A 347 14.81 1.95 26.96
C LEU A 347 15.28 1.04 25.80
N VAL A 348 15.75 1.64 24.71
CA VAL A 348 16.33 0.94 23.56
C VAL A 348 17.70 1.50 23.20
N ASP A 349 18.61 0.64 22.78
CA ASP A 349 19.93 1.02 22.28
C ASP A 349 19.94 0.93 20.74
N LEU A 350 20.57 1.90 20.07
CA LEU A 350 20.76 1.88 18.63
C LEU A 350 22.06 1.14 18.31
N THR A 351 21.98 0.12 17.47
CA THR A 351 23.11 -0.66 16.98
C THR A 351 23.17 -0.60 15.46
N THR A 352 24.37 -0.72 14.91
CA THR A 352 24.61 -0.80 13.46
C THR A 352 25.21 -2.17 13.20
N SER A 353 24.52 -3.03 12.46
CA SER A 353 25.00 -4.38 12.08
C SER A 353 25.61 -4.37 10.69
#